data_AF-A0A2E6TRU1-F1
#
_entry.id   AF-A0A2E6TRU1-F1
#
_cell.length_a   1.000
_cell.length_b   1.000
_cell.length_c   1.000
_cell.angle_alpha   90.00
_cell.angle_beta   90.00
_cell.angle_gamma   90.00
#
_symmetry.space_group_name_H-M   'P 1'
#
loop_
_entity.id
_entity.type
_entity.pdbx_description
1 polymer ?
#
loop_
_entity_poly.entity_id
_entity_poly.type
_entity_poly.pdbx_seq_one_letter_code
_entity_poly.pdbx_strand_id
1 'polypeptide(L)'
;MTEGEGMDETDMNLRAYLESLSDEHLAKYDLRWTDDEVKVWDDNFRSDGALMLVCCERDVDIAEFRLRLEEYLAERVTTGT
;
A
#
# COMPACT_ATOMS: atom_id res chain seq x y z
N MET A 1 -26.09 2.58 9.79
CA MET A 1 -25.64 2.85 8.41
C MET A 1 -24.29 3.53 8.53
N THR A 2 -23.24 2.76 8.24
CA THR A 2 -21.83 3.12 8.00
C THR A 2 -21.21 4.19 8.91
N GLU A 3 -20.91 3.83 10.16
CA GLU A 3 -19.85 4.49 10.92
C GLU A 3 -18.53 3.85 10.49
N GLY A 4 -17.57 4.68 10.09
CA GLY A 4 -16.32 4.26 9.44
C GLY A 4 -15.63 3.12 10.16
N GLU A 5 -15.44 2.02 9.43
CA GLU A 5 -14.49 0.97 9.80
C GLU A 5 -13.14 1.68 9.90
N GLY A 6 -12.74 1.98 11.13
CA GLY A 6 -11.62 2.86 11.43
C GLY A 6 -10.38 2.37 10.69
N MET A 7 -9.67 3.30 10.07
CA MET A 7 -8.30 3.07 9.67
C MET A 7 -7.58 2.55 10.91
N ASP A 8 -7.30 1.25 10.96
CA ASP A 8 -6.46 0.65 12.00
C ASP A 8 -5.11 1.39 12.02
N GLU A 9 -4.37 1.33 13.13
CA GLU A 9 -3.02 1.91 13.19
C GLU A 9 -2.15 1.42 12.00
N THR A 10 -2.34 0.17 11.60
CA THR A 10 -1.77 -0.44 10.42
C THR A 10 -2.05 0.35 9.13
N ASP A 11 -3.29 0.77 8.94
CA ASP A 11 -3.72 1.45 7.73
C ASP A 11 -3.18 2.88 7.64
N MET A 12 -3.15 3.59 8.77
CA MET A 12 -2.54 4.91 8.85
C MET A 12 -1.03 4.84 8.57
N ASN A 13 -0.33 3.86 9.13
CA ASN A 13 1.09 3.67 8.84
C ASN A 13 1.32 3.27 7.37
N LEU A 14 0.45 2.43 6.80
CA LEU A 14 0.55 2.03 5.40
C LEU A 14 0.37 3.23 4.47
N ARG A 15 -0.61 4.08 4.73
CA ARG A 15 -0.79 5.33 3.98
C ARG A 15 0.43 6.23 4.12
N ALA A 16 0.96 6.40 5.32
CA ALA A 16 2.17 7.19 5.55
C ALA A 16 3.41 6.62 4.82
N TYR A 17 3.52 5.30 4.74
CA TYR A 17 4.55 4.63 3.93
C TYR A 17 4.37 4.94 2.45
N LEU A 18 3.16 4.78 1.91
CA LEU A 18 2.83 5.12 0.52
C LEU A 18 3.07 6.59 0.20
N GLU A 19 2.78 7.51 1.13
CA GLU A 19 3.08 8.94 0.99
C GLU A 19 4.59 9.23 1.05
N SER A 20 5.35 8.40 1.78
CA SER A 20 6.81 8.50 1.80
C SER A 20 7.46 7.94 0.52
N LEU A 21 6.77 7.06 -0.22
CA LEU A 21 7.23 6.61 -1.53
C LEU A 21 7.14 7.78 -2.53
N SER A 22 8.23 7.99 -3.27
CA SER A 22 8.25 9.04 -4.30
C SER A 22 7.30 8.71 -5.44
N ASP A 23 6.75 9.74 -6.09
CA ASP A 23 5.82 9.61 -7.21
C ASP A 23 6.43 8.77 -8.35
N GLU A 24 7.74 8.88 -8.56
CA GLU A 24 8.51 8.06 -9.53
C GLU A 24 8.53 6.57 -9.18
N HIS A 25 8.51 6.24 -7.89
CA HIS A 25 8.44 4.86 -7.44
C HIS A 25 7.02 4.35 -7.70
N LEU A 26 6.01 5.06 -7.21
CA LEU A 26 4.59 4.74 -7.40
C LEU A 26 4.18 4.66 -8.88
N ALA A 27 4.75 5.50 -9.75
CA ALA A 27 4.48 5.48 -11.19
C ALA A 27 5.04 4.24 -11.91
N LYS A 28 6.00 3.53 -11.29
CA LYS A 28 6.49 2.25 -11.82
C LYS A 28 5.54 1.11 -11.50
N TYR A 29 4.68 1.24 -10.49
CA TYR A 29 3.73 0.20 -10.13
C TYR A 29 2.79 -0.11 -11.30
N ASP A 30 2.73 -1.38 -11.69
CA ASP A 30 1.82 -1.85 -12.73
C ASP A 30 0.75 -2.76 -12.12
N LEU A 31 -0.52 -2.46 -12.39
CA LEU A 31 -1.68 -3.22 -11.90
C LEU A 31 -1.68 -4.67 -12.37
N ARG A 32 -0.96 -4.98 -13.45
CA ARG A 32 -0.86 -6.32 -14.03
C ARG A 32 0.24 -7.16 -13.39
N TRP A 33 1.04 -6.57 -12.51
CA TRP A 33 2.05 -7.31 -11.77
C TRP A 33 1.41 -8.34 -10.83
N THR A 34 2.09 -9.47 -10.76
CA THR A 34 1.79 -10.52 -9.80
C THR A 34 2.27 -10.12 -8.41
N ASP A 35 1.73 -10.78 -7.40
CA ASP A 35 2.08 -10.51 -6.00
C ASP A 35 3.59 -10.65 -5.74
N ASP A 36 4.25 -11.58 -6.43
CA ASP A 36 5.70 -11.77 -6.36
C ASP A 36 6.48 -10.60 -6.99
N GLU A 37 6.03 -10.11 -8.15
CA GLU A 37 6.63 -8.95 -8.82
C GLU A 37 6.49 -7.68 -7.98
N VAL A 38 5.34 -7.47 -7.34
CA VAL A 38 5.12 -6.31 -6.46
C VAL A 38 6.02 -6.41 -5.21
N LYS A 39 6.19 -7.62 -4.65
CA LYS A 39 7.13 -7.85 -3.53
C LYS A 39 8.56 -7.50 -3.89
N VAL A 40 9.01 -7.90 -5.08
CA VAL A 40 10.35 -7.59 -5.59
C VAL A 40 10.51 -6.10 -5.91
N TRP A 41 9.46 -5.47 -6.44
CA TRP A 41 9.47 -4.04 -6.76
C TRP A 41 9.57 -3.17 -5.51
N ASP A 42 8.78 -3.47 -4.50
CA ASP A 42 8.76 -2.72 -3.25
C ASP A 42 10.00 -3.01 -2.39
N ASP A 43 10.65 -4.19 -2.56
CA ASP A 43 11.87 -4.65 -1.85
C ASP A 43 11.75 -4.59 -0.30
N ASN A 44 10.59 -4.24 0.22
CA ASN A 44 10.30 -4.07 1.63
C ASN A 44 9.35 -5.18 2.15
N PHE A 45 8.97 -6.13 1.30
CA PHE A 45 8.24 -7.34 1.71
C PHE A 45 9.17 -8.42 2.27
N ARG A 46 8.68 -9.13 3.29
CA ARG A 46 9.34 -10.33 3.82
C ARG A 46 9.16 -11.52 2.88
N SER A 47 10.00 -12.54 3.06
CA SER A 47 9.89 -13.84 2.39
C SER A 47 8.55 -14.55 2.66
N ASP A 48 7.82 -14.17 3.70
CA ASP A 48 6.48 -14.69 4.02
C ASP A 48 5.36 -13.99 3.24
N GLY A 49 5.66 -12.88 2.56
CA GLY A 49 4.70 -12.09 1.79
C GLY A 49 4.05 -10.93 2.53
N ALA A 50 4.40 -10.74 3.80
CA ALA A 50 4.00 -9.59 4.60
C ALA A 50 4.94 -8.39 4.40
N LEU A 51 4.38 -7.20 4.29
CA LEU A 51 5.15 -5.95 4.19
C LEU A 51 5.89 -5.68 5.51
N MET A 52 7.19 -5.36 5.45
CA MET A 52 7.92 -4.86 6.62
C MET A 52 7.54 -3.41 6.90
N LEU A 53 6.36 -3.23 7.47
CA LEU A 53 5.97 -1.96 8.06
C LEU A 53 6.42 -1.93 9.53
N VAL A 54 7.17 -0.89 9.91
CA VAL A 54 7.55 -0.71 11.30
C VAL A 54 6.33 -0.19 12.07
N CYS A 55 6.04 -0.76 13.24
CA CYS A 55 4.92 -0.36 14.10
C CYS A 55 3.51 -0.60 13.49
N CYS A 56 3.25 -1.84 13.08
CA CYS A 56 1.91 -2.32 12.71
C CYS A 56 1.39 -3.28 13.78
N GLU A 57 0.12 -3.16 14.16
CA GLU A 57 -0.56 -4.14 15.03
C GLU A 57 -0.86 -5.46 14.30
N ARG A 58 -0.85 -5.43 12.95
CA ARG A 58 -1.15 -6.57 12.08
C ARG A 58 -0.20 -6.63 10.88
N ASP A 59 0.18 -7.83 10.46
CA ASP A 59 0.92 -8.03 9.22
C ASP A 59 0.03 -7.64 8.02
N VAL A 60 0.56 -6.75 7.16
CA VAL A 60 -0.10 -6.35 5.91
C VAL A 60 0.31 -7.34 4.83
N ASP A 61 -0.66 -8.10 4.33
CA ASP A 61 -0.46 -8.98 3.19
C ASP A 61 -0.42 -8.18 1.88
N ILE A 62 0.22 -8.75 0.85
CA ILE A 62 0.30 -8.15 -0.47
C ILE A 62 -1.06 -7.78 -1.06
N ALA A 63 -2.11 -8.56 -0.81
CA ALA A 63 -3.45 -8.24 -1.29
C ALA A 63 -4.00 -6.94 -0.66
N GLU A 64 -3.77 -6.73 0.63
CA GLU A 64 -4.20 -5.53 1.36
C GLU A 64 -3.37 -4.32 0.94
N PHE A 65 -2.05 -4.50 0.79
CA PHE A 65 -1.16 -3.47 0.27
C PHE A 65 -1.59 -2.96 -1.11
N ARG A 66 -1.88 -3.87 -2.05
CA ARG A 66 -2.32 -3.51 -3.41
C ARG A 66 -3.60 -2.72 -3.38
N LEU A 67 -4.58 -3.16 -2.59
CA LEU A 67 -5.87 -2.47 -2.48
C LEU A 67 -5.68 -1.03 -2.00
N ARG A 68 -4.86 -0.80 -0.95
CA ARG A 68 -4.59 0.54 -0.43
C ARG A 68 -3.75 1.40 -1.35
N LEU A 69 -2.78 0.81 -2.05
CA LEU A 69 -2.01 1.49 -3.08
C LEU A 69 -2.90 1.95 -4.24
N GLU A 70 -3.81 1.09 -4.70
CA GLU A 70 -4.77 1.42 -5.75
C GLU A 70 -5.74 2.54 -5.32
N GLU A 71 -6.26 2.48 -4.09
CA GLU A 71 -7.07 3.57 -3.53
C GLU A 71 -6.29 4.88 -3.48
N TYR A 72 -5.05 4.87 -2.99
CA TYR A 72 -4.19 6.04 -2.91
C TYR A 72 -3.90 6.64 -4.29
N LEU A 73 -3.59 5.79 -5.28
CA LEU A 73 -3.38 6.22 -6.67
C LEU A 73 -4.67 6.81 -7.27
N ALA A 74 -5.82 6.18 -7.02
CA ALA A 74 -7.12 6.65 -7.51
C ALA A 74 -7.51 8.01 -6.89
N GLU A 75 -7.29 8.20 -5.58
CA GLU A 75 -7.47 9.49 -4.91
C GLU A 75 -6.61 10.57 -5.56
N ARG A 76 -5.34 10.28 -5.84
CA ARG A 76 -4.41 11.23 -6.46
C ARG A 76 -4.76 11.59 -7.90
N VAL A 77 -5.21 10.62 -8.70
CA VAL A 77 -5.73 10.87 -10.06
C VAL A 77 -6.97 11.75 -10.02
N THR A 78 -7.82 11.60 -9.01
CA THR A 78 -9.09 12.34 -8.89
C THR A 78 -8.90 13.76 -8.33
N THR A 79 -7.93 13.96 -7.43
CA THR A 79 -7.72 15.24 -6.72
C THR A 79 -6.82 16.22 -7.50
N GLY A 80 -6.18 15.78 -8.58
CA GLY A 80 -5.45 16.65 -9.51
C GLY A 80 -6.34 17.20 -10.64
N THR A 81 -7.17 18.20 -10.35
CA THR A 81 -7.82 19.07 -11.36
C THR A 81 -7.48 20.52 -11.10
#